data_AF-A0A3P7E757-F1
#
_entry.id   AF-A0A3P7E757-F1
#
_cell.length_a   1.000
_cell.length_b   1.000
_cell.length_c   1.000
_cell.angle_alpha   90.00
_cell.angle_beta   90.00
_cell.angle_gamma   90.00
#
_symmetry.space_group_name_H-M   'P 1'
#
loop_
_entity.id
_entity.type
_entity.pdbx_description
1 polymer ?
#
loop_
_entity_poly.entity_id
_entity_poly.type
_entity_poly.pdbx_seq_one_letter_code
_entity_poly.pdbx_strand_id
1 'polypeptide(L)'
;MELQQLRKHIRSCFEQISCFLMPHPGLRVSTSPVFRGQISDIENEFQQQLRSFVPRLLDCNNLVLKRINGREITCRELVEYFRAYMTIFQGEDLPEPKSMLMATAEANNLAAVSTSKAHYVRRMEDVCGGDAPYMSSADLAAEHERCYKEAIKLFKATRKMGGAEFSEQFLERLDIDIEACFLFIFLKGSCELCTKAHFKNLFKSMRTPAVLVTFMIVDYVLQEFFQLIGLDTIAGLFSAALCIAVVSLGIWAYSRYSGNLRDVGVMVDDAVTWAWYNFLSSLTQESMHRAVAIGHRLTQNGTALHGRHSGDRKDNKKNS
;
A
#
# COMPACT_ATOMS: atom_id res chain seq x y z
N MET A 1 -8.42 26.91 -10.27
CA MET A 1 -7.52 25.87 -10.80
C MET A 1 -8.26 24.91 -11.73
N GLU A 2 -9.43 24.41 -11.34
CA GLU A 2 -10.27 23.46 -12.09
C GLU A 2 -10.61 23.92 -13.53
N LEU A 3 -11.06 25.16 -13.72
CA LEU A 3 -11.41 25.67 -15.07
C LEU A 3 -10.22 25.66 -16.04
N GLN A 4 -8.99 25.84 -15.56
CA GLN A 4 -7.80 25.78 -16.41
C GLN A 4 -7.46 24.34 -16.79
N GLN A 5 -7.60 23.40 -15.85
CA GLN A 5 -7.39 21.98 -16.11
C GLN A 5 -8.40 21.46 -17.13
N LEU A 6 -9.68 21.81 -16.98
CA LEU A 6 -10.72 21.45 -17.95
C LEU A 6 -10.39 21.98 -19.35
N ARG A 7 -10.02 23.26 -19.48
CA ARG A 7 -9.62 23.85 -20.77
C ARG A 7 -8.40 23.17 -21.39
N LYS A 8 -7.40 22.82 -20.58
CA LYS A 8 -6.22 22.06 -21.04
C LYS A 8 -6.62 20.66 -21.51
N HIS A 9 -7.48 19.99 -20.75
CA HIS A 9 -7.96 18.66 -21.07
C HIS A 9 -8.73 18.64 -22.41
N ILE A 10 -9.68 19.56 -22.59
CA ILE A 10 -10.42 19.68 -23.88
C ILE A 10 -9.43 19.85 -25.04
N ARG A 11 -8.42 20.71 -24.90
CA ARG A 11 -7.39 20.91 -25.95
C ARG A 11 -6.52 19.69 -26.22
N SER A 12 -6.33 18.80 -25.24
CA SER A 12 -5.60 17.55 -25.44
C SER A 12 -6.42 16.43 -26.09
N CYS A 13 -7.75 16.50 -26.02
CA CYS A 13 -8.65 15.47 -26.54
C CYS A 13 -8.92 15.58 -28.05
N PHE A 14 -8.81 16.78 -28.63
CA PHE A 14 -9.18 17.07 -30.01
C PHE A 14 -8.02 17.70 -30.77
N GLU A 15 -7.71 17.19 -31.97
CA GLU A 15 -6.67 17.73 -32.86
C GLU A 15 -7.03 19.14 -33.36
N GLN A 16 -8.30 19.36 -33.67
CA GLN A 16 -8.82 20.66 -34.11
C GLN A 16 -10.09 21.00 -33.35
N ILE A 17 -10.17 22.23 -32.84
CA ILE A 17 -11.35 22.79 -32.17
C ILE A 17 -11.73 24.06 -32.92
N SER A 18 -12.99 24.16 -33.33
CA SER A 18 -13.56 25.34 -33.97
C SER A 18 -14.92 25.67 -33.37
N CYS A 19 -15.41 26.88 -33.62
CA CYS A 19 -16.71 27.35 -33.14
C CYS A 19 -17.44 28.05 -34.29
N PHE A 20 -18.75 27.84 -34.39
CA PHE A 20 -19.62 28.52 -35.34
C PHE A 20 -20.82 29.10 -34.59
N LEU A 21 -21.05 30.40 -34.72
CA LEU A 21 -22.17 31.09 -34.07
C LEU A 21 -23.36 31.10 -35.03
N MET A 22 -24.41 30.35 -34.71
CA MET A 22 -25.66 30.34 -35.49
C MET A 22 -26.63 31.39 -34.94
N PRO A 23 -27.29 32.19 -35.80
CA PRO A 23 -28.38 33.06 -35.37
C PRO A 23 -29.60 32.22 -34.94
N HIS A 24 -30.60 32.85 -34.33
CA HIS A 24 -31.84 32.17 -33.96
C HIS A 24 -32.68 31.88 -35.23
N PRO A 25 -33.30 30.68 -35.40
CA PRO A 25 -34.02 30.30 -36.62
C PRO A 25 -35.38 30.98 -36.80
N GLY A 26 -35.86 31.70 -35.79
CA GLY A 26 -37.14 32.40 -35.78
C GLY A 26 -38.13 31.80 -34.78
N LEU A 27 -39.06 32.60 -34.27
CA LEU A 27 -40.01 32.16 -33.25
C LEU A 27 -40.94 31.05 -33.76
N ARG A 28 -41.35 31.08 -35.04
CA ARG A 28 -42.17 30.01 -35.63
C ARG A 28 -41.49 28.65 -35.54
N VAL A 29 -40.18 28.59 -35.82
CA VAL A 29 -39.38 27.37 -35.70
C VAL A 29 -39.30 26.91 -34.24
N SER A 30 -39.11 27.84 -33.30
CA SER A 30 -38.89 27.51 -31.89
C SER A 30 -40.17 27.21 -31.09
N THR A 31 -41.34 27.72 -31.50
CA THR A 31 -42.57 27.63 -30.70
C THR A 31 -43.71 26.88 -31.36
N SER A 32 -43.69 26.67 -32.69
CA SER A 32 -44.79 26.03 -33.39
C SER A 32 -44.70 24.50 -33.29
N PRO A 33 -45.70 23.81 -32.72
CA PRO A 33 -45.71 22.34 -32.68
C PRO A 33 -45.97 21.71 -34.05
N VAL A 34 -46.40 22.49 -35.06
CA VAL A 34 -46.75 22.02 -36.40
C VAL A 34 -45.70 22.36 -37.47
N PHE A 35 -44.55 22.91 -37.06
CA PHE A 35 -43.45 23.20 -37.98
C PHE A 35 -42.91 21.90 -38.61
N ARG A 36 -42.75 21.87 -39.95
CA ARG A 36 -42.30 20.68 -40.69
C ARG A 36 -40.97 20.89 -41.43
N GLY A 37 -40.20 21.92 -41.08
CA GLY A 37 -38.95 22.23 -41.78
C GLY A 37 -39.13 23.06 -43.05
N GLN A 38 -40.26 23.74 -43.24
CA GLN A 38 -40.47 24.60 -44.41
C GLN A 38 -39.49 25.78 -44.38
N ILE A 39 -38.72 25.95 -45.47
CA ILE A 39 -37.70 27.02 -45.59
C ILE A 39 -38.32 28.42 -45.47
N SER A 40 -39.56 28.59 -45.95
CA SER A 40 -40.28 29.87 -45.90
C SER A 40 -40.59 30.35 -44.48
N ASP A 41 -40.60 29.47 -43.49
CA ASP A 41 -40.89 29.80 -42.10
C ASP A 41 -39.63 30.03 -41.25
N ILE A 42 -38.44 29.92 -41.85
CA ILE A 42 -37.13 30.08 -41.19
C ILE A 42 -36.60 31.48 -41.46
N GLU A 43 -36.03 32.13 -40.45
CA GLU A 43 -35.40 33.45 -40.61
C GLU A 43 -34.29 33.44 -41.65
N ASN A 44 -34.26 34.47 -42.51
CA ASN A 44 -33.34 34.52 -43.65
C ASN A 44 -31.87 34.54 -43.21
N GLU A 45 -31.55 35.23 -42.11
CA GLU A 45 -30.19 35.25 -41.55
C GLU A 45 -29.71 33.84 -41.16
N PHE A 46 -30.59 33.04 -40.54
CA PHE A 46 -30.32 31.63 -40.24
C PHE A 46 -30.09 30.83 -41.50
N GLN A 47 -30.93 31.01 -42.52
CA GLN A 47 -30.75 30.32 -43.79
C GLN A 47 -29.41 30.65 -44.45
N GLN A 48 -29.00 31.93 -44.44
CA GLN A 48 -27.72 32.38 -45.00
C GLN A 48 -26.54 31.75 -44.25
N GLN A 49 -26.56 31.78 -42.92
CA GLN A 49 -25.50 31.17 -42.11
C GLN A 49 -25.48 29.65 -42.25
N LEU A 50 -26.64 29.00 -42.37
CA LEU A 50 -26.73 27.57 -42.63
C LEU A 50 -26.10 27.19 -43.99
N ARG A 51 -26.34 28.00 -45.04
CA ARG A 51 -25.70 27.83 -46.36
C ARG A 51 -24.18 28.01 -46.31
N SER A 52 -23.65 28.76 -45.35
CA SER A 52 -22.20 28.85 -45.11
C SER A 52 -21.67 27.69 -44.25
N PHE A 53 -22.42 27.31 -43.21
CA PHE A 53 -22.03 26.30 -42.23
C PHE A 53 -21.94 24.89 -42.82
N VAL A 54 -22.96 24.47 -43.58
CA VAL A 54 -23.04 23.09 -44.09
C VAL A 54 -21.86 22.74 -45.02
N PRO A 55 -21.51 23.57 -46.03
CA PRO A 55 -20.31 23.31 -46.84
C PRO A 55 -19.02 23.36 -46.00
N ARG A 56 -18.92 24.26 -45.02
CA ARG A 56 -17.74 24.31 -44.14
C ARG A 56 -17.53 23.00 -43.36
N LEU A 57 -18.60 22.26 -43.04
CA LEU A 57 -18.51 20.98 -42.34
C LEU A 57 -18.36 19.77 -43.30
N LEU A 58 -19.08 19.77 -44.43
CA LEU A 58 -19.29 18.58 -45.25
C LEU A 58 -18.71 18.67 -46.67
N ASP A 59 -18.08 19.79 -47.06
CA ASP A 59 -17.37 19.88 -48.34
C ASP A 59 -16.25 18.84 -48.40
N CYS A 60 -15.98 18.31 -49.60
CA CYS A 60 -15.01 17.23 -49.80
C CYS A 60 -13.60 17.57 -49.28
N ASN A 61 -13.24 18.86 -49.29
CA ASN A 61 -11.93 19.32 -48.79
C ASN A 61 -11.87 19.41 -47.25
N ASN A 62 -13.01 19.36 -46.56
CA ASN A 62 -13.11 19.48 -45.10
C ASN A 62 -13.39 18.13 -44.40
N LEU A 63 -13.65 17.06 -45.16
CA LEU A 63 -13.93 15.74 -44.60
C LEU A 63 -12.68 15.13 -43.98
N VAL A 64 -12.69 14.94 -42.65
CA VAL A 64 -11.61 14.31 -41.92
C VAL A 64 -11.84 12.80 -41.83
N LEU A 65 -10.90 12.02 -42.35
CA LEU A 65 -10.92 10.56 -42.22
C LEU A 65 -10.82 10.16 -40.74
N LYS A 66 -11.70 9.26 -40.31
CA LYS A 66 -11.70 8.78 -38.93
C LYS A 66 -10.39 8.04 -38.65
N ARG A 67 -9.70 8.45 -37.59
CA ARG A 67 -8.47 7.81 -37.11
C ARG A 67 -8.68 7.23 -35.72
N ILE A 68 -8.12 6.04 -35.48
CA ILE A 68 -8.00 5.41 -34.16
C ILE A 68 -6.55 4.97 -34.00
N ASN A 69 -5.91 5.36 -32.89
CA ASN A 69 -4.49 5.11 -32.63
C ASN A 69 -3.58 5.57 -33.78
N GLY A 70 -3.89 6.73 -34.38
CA GLY A 70 -3.13 7.31 -35.48
C GLY A 70 -3.33 6.65 -36.86
N ARG A 71 -4.15 5.60 -36.96
CA ARG A 71 -4.42 4.89 -38.23
C ARG A 71 -5.81 5.24 -38.74
N GLU A 72 -5.91 5.46 -40.04
CA GLU A 72 -7.19 5.61 -40.74
C GLU A 72 -7.93 4.27 -40.77
N ILE A 73 -9.23 4.30 -40.52
CA ILE A 73 -10.05 3.09 -40.41
C ILE A 73 -11.07 3.01 -41.56
N THR A 74 -11.35 1.78 -41.99
CA THR A 74 -12.39 1.46 -42.96
C THR A 74 -13.77 1.36 -42.28
N CYS A 75 -14.84 1.41 -43.06
CA CYS A 75 -16.20 1.20 -42.55
C CYS A 75 -16.37 -0.16 -41.87
N ARG A 76 -15.71 -1.21 -42.39
CA ARG A 76 -15.75 -2.56 -41.80
C ARG A 76 -15.08 -2.58 -40.42
N GLU A 77 -13.91 -1.95 -40.29
CA GLU A 77 -13.22 -1.85 -39.00
C GLU A 77 -14.01 -1.01 -37.99
N LEU A 78 -14.64 0.09 -38.43
CA LEU A 78 -15.45 0.94 -37.56
C LEU A 78 -16.60 0.16 -36.89
N VAL A 79 -17.22 -0.79 -37.58
CA VAL A 79 -18.26 -1.66 -37.00
C VAL A 79 -17.68 -2.55 -35.90
N GLU A 80 -16.48 -3.11 -36.09
CA GLU A 80 -15.81 -3.91 -35.06
C GLU A 80 -15.43 -3.06 -33.84
N TYR A 81 -14.97 -1.81 -34.04
CA TYR A 81 -14.73 -0.87 -32.94
C TYR A 81 -16.01 -0.57 -32.16
N PHE A 82 -17.14 -0.35 -32.83
CA PHE A 82 -18.42 -0.14 -32.15
C PHE A 82 -18.81 -1.34 -31.30
N ARG A 83 -18.67 -2.58 -31.80
CA ARG A 83 -18.93 -3.78 -30.99
C ARG A 83 -18.02 -3.84 -29.77
N ALA A 84 -16.72 -3.64 -29.97
CA ALA A 84 -15.75 -3.67 -28.88
C ALA A 84 -16.04 -2.61 -27.81
N TYR A 85 -16.35 -1.37 -28.20
CA TYR A 85 -16.71 -0.31 -27.25
C TYR A 85 -18.00 -0.62 -26.51
N MET A 86 -19.02 -1.15 -27.19
CA MET A 86 -20.27 -1.55 -26.54
C MET A 86 -20.05 -2.67 -25.51
N THR A 87 -19.19 -3.66 -25.81
CA THR A 87 -18.81 -4.70 -24.84
C THR A 87 -18.14 -4.10 -23.61
N ILE A 88 -17.24 -3.12 -23.78
CA ILE A 88 -16.57 -2.44 -22.67
C ILE A 88 -17.58 -1.65 -21.82
N PHE A 89 -18.49 -0.90 -22.45
CA PHE A 89 -19.52 -0.12 -21.75
C PHE A 89 -20.61 -0.97 -21.08
N GLN A 90 -20.75 -2.24 -21.48
CA GLN A 90 -21.64 -3.21 -20.82
C GLN A 90 -20.99 -3.89 -19.61
N GLY A 91 -19.66 -3.85 -19.51
CA GLY A 91 -18.93 -4.38 -18.35
C GLY A 91 -18.92 -3.40 -17.17
N GLU A 92 -18.47 -3.89 -16.02
CA GLU A 92 -18.30 -3.09 -14.79
C GLU A 92 -16.88 -2.49 -14.68
N ASP A 93 -16.04 -2.65 -15.70
CA ASP A 93 -14.62 -2.23 -15.68
C ASP A 93 -14.44 -0.70 -15.72
N LEU A 94 -15.42 0.02 -16.28
CA LEU A 94 -15.39 1.48 -16.34
C LEU A 94 -16.15 2.07 -15.15
N PRO A 95 -15.59 3.07 -14.45
CA PRO A 95 -16.32 3.74 -13.38
C PRO A 95 -17.54 4.46 -13.96
N GLU A 96 -18.71 4.23 -13.37
CA GLU A 96 -19.92 4.93 -13.76
C GLU A 96 -19.76 6.45 -13.57
N PRO A 97 -20.20 7.28 -14.53
CA PRO A 97 -20.23 8.71 -14.36
C PRO A 97 -21.13 9.11 -13.18
N LYS A 98 -20.52 9.48 -12.06
CA LYS A 98 -21.24 9.95 -10.87
C LYS A 98 -21.47 11.45 -10.94
N SER A 99 -22.56 11.91 -10.30
CA SER A 99 -22.75 13.34 -10.06
C SER A 99 -21.57 13.89 -9.25
N MET A 100 -21.21 15.16 -9.47
CA MET A 100 -20.10 15.80 -8.76
C MET A 100 -20.26 15.73 -7.23
N LEU A 101 -21.50 15.85 -6.73
CA LEU A 101 -21.82 15.71 -5.31
C LEU A 101 -21.55 14.30 -4.80
N MET A 102 -21.98 13.26 -5.53
CA MET A 102 -21.77 11.88 -5.13
C MET A 102 -20.29 11.49 -5.15
N ALA A 103 -19.55 11.90 -6.18
CA ALA A 103 -18.11 11.66 -6.28
C ALA A 103 -17.33 12.34 -5.14
N THR A 104 -17.73 13.56 -4.77
CA THR A 104 -17.10 14.29 -3.66
C THR A 104 -17.48 13.69 -2.31
N ALA A 105 -18.74 13.28 -2.13
CA ALA A 105 -19.20 12.57 -0.95
C ALA A 105 -18.43 11.26 -0.74
N GLU A 106 -18.29 10.44 -1.77
CA GLU A 106 -17.51 9.20 -1.74
C GLU A 106 -16.05 9.46 -1.38
N ALA A 107 -15.39 10.42 -2.06
CA ALA A 107 -14.00 10.76 -1.77
C ALA A 107 -13.80 11.26 -0.33
N ASN A 108 -14.73 12.07 0.19
CA ASN A 108 -14.69 12.54 1.58
C ASN A 108 -14.86 11.39 2.58
N ASN A 109 -15.78 10.47 2.31
CA ASN A 109 -16.01 9.31 3.17
C ASN A 109 -14.81 8.35 3.15
N LEU A 110 -14.24 8.05 1.98
CA LEU A 110 -13.03 7.22 1.87
C LEU A 110 -11.83 7.84 2.59
N ALA A 111 -11.64 9.15 2.48
CA ALA A 111 -10.60 9.86 3.22
C ALA A 111 -10.82 9.76 4.74
N ALA A 112 -12.06 9.84 5.21
CA ALA A 112 -12.41 9.68 6.62
C ALA A 112 -12.17 8.24 7.12
N VAL A 113 -12.50 7.21 6.32
CA VAL A 113 -12.19 5.80 6.63
C VAL A 113 -10.68 5.62 6.77
N SER A 114 -9.90 6.06 5.77
CA SER A 114 -8.45 5.95 5.78
C SER A 114 -7.81 6.63 6.99
N THR A 115 -8.23 7.86 7.29
CA THR A 115 -7.73 8.63 8.45
C THR A 115 -8.08 7.95 9.78
N SER A 116 -9.31 7.46 9.92
CA SER A 116 -9.78 6.83 11.16
C SER A 116 -9.10 5.47 11.40
N LYS A 117 -8.92 4.68 10.33
CA LYS A 117 -8.16 3.42 10.37
C LYS A 117 -6.70 3.67 10.72
N ALA A 118 -6.06 4.67 10.13
CA ALA A 118 -4.68 5.03 10.45
C ALA A 118 -4.53 5.46 11.92
N HIS A 119 -5.51 6.18 12.47
CA HIS A 119 -5.55 6.51 13.89
C HIS A 119 -5.62 5.25 14.77
N TYR A 120 -6.53 4.30 14.45
CA TYR A 120 -6.63 3.02 15.15
C TYR A 120 -5.30 2.24 15.13
N VAL A 121 -4.70 2.06 13.94
CA VAL A 121 -3.46 1.30 13.76
C VAL A 121 -2.33 1.92 14.59
N ARG A 122 -2.17 3.24 14.53
CA ARG A 122 -1.14 3.95 15.30
C ARG A 122 -1.31 3.76 16.80
N ARG A 123 -2.54 3.89 17.32
CA ARG A 123 -2.82 3.72 18.75
C ARG A 123 -2.57 2.28 19.21
N MET A 124 -2.95 1.30 18.39
CA MET A 124 -2.63 -0.10 18.68
C MET A 124 -1.13 -0.37 18.63
N GLU A 125 -0.39 0.23 17.70
CA GLU A 125 1.08 0.13 17.65
C GLU A 125 1.75 0.71 18.89
N ASP A 126 1.25 1.81 19.45
CA ASP A 126 1.79 2.39 20.69
C ASP A 126 1.63 1.45 21.89
N VAL A 127 0.62 0.58 21.88
CA VAL A 127 0.25 -0.29 23.01
C VAL A 127 0.72 -1.73 22.85
N CYS A 128 0.74 -2.28 21.63
CA CYS A 128 1.17 -3.65 21.34
C CYS A 128 2.24 -3.75 20.23
N GLY A 129 2.92 -2.65 19.92
CA GLY A 129 4.05 -2.62 18.99
C GLY A 129 5.26 -3.37 19.53
N GLY A 130 6.31 -3.50 18.70
CA GLY A 130 7.51 -4.25 19.07
C GLY A 130 8.23 -3.69 20.30
N ASP A 131 8.06 -2.40 20.60
CA ASP A 131 8.67 -1.70 21.73
C ASP A 131 7.76 -1.59 22.96
N ALA A 132 6.53 -2.09 22.86
CA ALA A 132 5.60 -2.14 23.98
C ALA A 132 5.81 -3.43 24.81
N PRO A 133 5.57 -3.39 26.14
CA PRO A 133 5.65 -4.57 26.99
C PRO A 133 4.60 -5.59 26.58
N TYR A 134 4.83 -6.83 26.99
CA TYR A 134 3.83 -7.88 26.81
C TYR A 134 2.52 -7.50 27.51
N MET A 135 1.40 -7.72 26.81
CA MET A 135 0.06 -7.55 27.35
C MET A 135 -0.70 -8.87 27.33
N SER A 136 -1.54 -9.08 28.34
CA SER A 136 -2.45 -10.21 28.35
C SER A 136 -3.49 -10.06 27.23
N SER A 137 -4.09 -11.18 26.80
CA SER A 137 -5.14 -11.16 25.78
C SER A 137 -6.37 -10.34 26.21
N ALA A 138 -6.68 -10.32 27.51
CA ALA A 138 -7.78 -9.54 28.07
C ALA A 138 -7.50 -8.03 28.01
N ASP A 139 -6.27 -7.62 28.39
CA ASP A 139 -5.87 -6.21 28.33
C ASP A 139 -5.79 -5.71 26.89
N LEU A 140 -5.31 -6.55 25.97
CA LEU A 140 -5.24 -6.22 24.55
C LEU A 140 -6.63 -6.03 23.94
N ALA A 141 -7.62 -6.85 24.33
CA ALA A 141 -9.00 -6.70 23.90
C ALA A 141 -9.64 -5.41 24.47
N ALA A 142 -9.34 -5.07 25.73
CA ALA A 142 -9.80 -3.83 26.34
C ALA A 142 -9.21 -2.59 25.64
N GLU A 143 -7.92 -2.65 25.28
CA GLU A 143 -7.27 -1.57 24.54
C GLU A 143 -7.80 -1.44 23.11
N HIS A 144 -8.03 -2.56 22.43
CA HIS A 144 -8.65 -2.59 21.12
C HIS A 144 -10.01 -1.87 21.15
N GLU A 145 -10.87 -2.21 22.10
CA GLU A 145 -12.20 -1.59 22.26
C GLU A 145 -12.09 -0.07 22.49
N ARG A 146 -11.09 0.38 23.24
CA ARG A 146 -10.80 1.82 23.42
C ARG A 146 -10.39 2.49 22.11
N CYS A 147 -9.40 1.94 21.42
CA CYS A 147 -8.89 2.45 20.15
C CYS A 147 -9.96 2.45 19.06
N TYR A 148 -10.79 1.41 19.03
CA TYR A 148 -11.94 1.26 18.15
C TYR A 148 -12.93 2.41 18.36
N LYS A 149 -13.38 2.65 19.60
CA LYS A 149 -14.29 3.76 19.91
C LYS A 149 -13.73 5.12 19.51
N GLU A 150 -12.43 5.35 19.73
CA GLU A 150 -11.78 6.59 19.29
C GLU A 150 -11.79 6.74 17.77
N ALA A 151 -11.48 5.68 17.02
CA ALA A 151 -11.50 5.70 15.56
C ALA A 151 -12.92 5.93 15.00
N ILE A 152 -13.93 5.28 15.57
CA ILE A 152 -15.34 5.48 15.20
C ILE A 152 -15.80 6.90 15.51
N LYS A 153 -15.41 7.46 16.67
CA LYS A 153 -15.70 8.85 17.03
C LYS A 153 -15.04 9.83 16.06
N LEU A 154 -13.78 9.57 15.67
CA LEU A 154 -13.07 10.39 14.68
C LEU A 154 -13.77 10.35 13.32
N PHE A 155 -14.20 9.18 12.87
CA PHE A 155 -14.95 9.03 11.63
C PHE A 155 -16.25 9.84 11.68
N LYS A 156 -17.05 9.71 12.74
CA LYS A 156 -18.33 10.41 12.91
C LYS A 156 -18.15 11.93 13.01
N ALA A 157 -17.09 12.41 13.68
CA ALA A 157 -16.78 13.83 13.83
C ALA A 157 -16.24 14.49 12.54
N THR A 158 -15.69 13.70 11.61
CA THR A 158 -15.15 14.22 10.35
C THR A 158 -16.28 14.75 9.47
N ARG A 159 -16.12 15.98 8.95
CA ARG A 159 -17.08 16.60 8.03
C ARG A 159 -17.06 15.89 6.67
N LYS A 160 -18.22 15.43 6.21
CA LYS A 160 -18.41 14.64 4.98
C LYS A 160 -19.66 15.12 4.26
N MET A 161 -19.70 14.98 2.93
CA MET A 161 -20.91 15.21 2.13
C MET A 161 -21.72 13.90 2.00
N GLY A 162 -23.00 14.00 1.62
CA GLY A 162 -23.89 12.85 1.35
C GLY A 162 -24.88 12.49 2.46
N GLY A 163 -24.73 13.07 3.65
CA GLY A 163 -25.62 12.77 4.79
C GLY A 163 -25.21 11.50 5.56
N ALA A 164 -25.89 11.24 6.68
CA ALA A 164 -25.54 10.15 7.58
C ALA A 164 -25.77 8.75 6.96
N GLU A 165 -26.86 8.58 6.20
CA GLU A 165 -27.19 7.32 5.52
C GLU A 165 -26.13 6.93 4.50
N PHE A 166 -25.66 7.88 3.68
CA PHE A 166 -24.57 7.61 2.73
C PHE A 166 -23.26 7.26 3.46
N SER A 167 -23.00 7.88 4.61
CA SER A 167 -21.81 7.59 5.43
C SER A 167 -21.85 6.24 6.16
N GLU A 168 -23.01 5.61 6.30
CA GLU A 168 -23.19 4.36 7.06
C GLU A 168 -22.43 3.19 6.42
N GLN A 169 -22.50 3.03 5.10
CA GLN A 169 -21.75 1.99 4.36
C GLN A 169 -20.23 2.11 4.55
N PHE A 170 -19.72 3.34 4.67
CA PHE A 170 -18.30 3.59 4.92
C PHE A 170 -17.92 3.36 6.39
N LEU A 171 -18.86 3.57 7.32
CA LEU A 171 -18.69 3.24 8.72
C LEU A 171 -18.61 1.72 8.93
N GLU A 172 -19.50 0.95 8.30
CA GLU A 172 -19.43 -0.51 8.27
C GLU A 172 -18.12 -1.01 7.66
N ARG A 173 -17.67 -0.36 6.59
CA ARG A 173 -16.38 -0.69 5.98
C ARG A 173 -15.21 -0.43 6.92
N LEU A 174 -15.23 0.66 7.69
CA LEU A 174 -14.23 0.96 8.70
C LEU A 174 -14.23 -0.08 9.83
N ASP A 175 -15.41 -0.52 10.26
CA ASP A 175 -15.60 -1.55 11.29
C ASP A 175 -14.91 -2.87 10.89
N ILE A 176 -15.25 -3.39 9.70
CA ILE A 176 -14.66 -4.61 9.13
C ILE A 176 -13.13 -4.49 9.00
N ASP A 177 -12.64 -3.33 8.57
CA ASP A 177 -11.21 -3.08 8.40
C ASP A 177 -10.46 -3.02 9.75
N ILE A 178 -11.08 -2.49 10.80
CA ILE A 178 -10.50 -2.47 12.16
C ILE A 178 -10.48 -3.88 12.76
N GLU A 179 -11.58 -4.62 12.63
CA GLU A 179 -11.67 -6.02 13.08
C GLU A 179 -10.62 -6.90 12.39
N ALA A 180 -10.42 -6.73 11.07
CA ALA A 180 -9.36 -7.43 10.34
C ALA A 180 -7.95 -7.06 10.86
N CYS A 181 -7.73 -5.78 11.20
CA CYS A 181 -6.47 -5.35 11.82
C CYS A 181 -6.29 -5.93 13.23
N PHE A 182 -7.36 -5.98 14.04
CA PHE A 182 -7.33 -6.59 15.37
C PHE A 182 -7.07 -8.08 15.30
N LEU A 183 -7.77 -8.80 14.43
CA LEU A 183 -7.55 -10.22 14.19
C LEU A 183 -6.11 -10.49 13.75
N PHE A 184 -5.55 -9.64 12.87
CA PHE A 184 -4.14 -9.73 12.49
C PHE A 184 -3.20 -9.52 13.69
N ILE A 185 -3.50 -8.58 14.60
CA ILE A 185 -2.71 -8.35 15.82
C ILE A 185 -2.86 -9.51 16.81
N PHE A 186 -4.07 -10.02 17.02
CA PHE A 186 -4.40 -11.09 17.97
C PHE A 186 -3.84 -12.45 17.50
N LEU A 187 -4.02 -12.78 16.20
CA LEU A 187 -3.51 -14.00 15.58
C LEU A 187 -1.99 -13.98 15.33
N LYS A 188 -1.26 -12.89 15.66
CA LYS A 188 0.21 -12.93 15.71
C LYS A 188 0.74 -14.06 16.62
N GLY A 189 -0.10 -14.64 17.48
CA GLY A 189 0.21 -15.85 18.25
C GLY A 189 -0.07 -17.21 17.58
N SER A 190 -0.73 -17.31 16.42
CA SER A 190 -1.31 -18.61 15.98
C SER A 190 -1.33 -18.93 14.48
N CYS A 191 -0.81 -18.10 13.57
CA CYS A 191 -0.89 -18.37 12.11
C CYS A 191 0.47 -18.54 11.41
N GLU A 192 0.62 -19.63 10.66
CA GLU A 192 1.84 -20.06 9.95
C GLU A 192 2.31 -19.09 8.84
N LEU A 193 1.41 -18.28 8.27
CA LEU A 193 1.75 -17.25 7.28
C LEU A 193 2.39 -16.01 7.93
N CYS A 194 2.06 -15.75 9.21
CA CYS A 194 2.62 -14.66 9.99
C CYS A 194 4.06 -14.95 10.45
N THR A 195 4.52 -16.20 10.44
CA THR A 195 5.88 -16.59 10.85
C THR A 195 6.96 -15.86 10.04
N LYS A 196 6.70 -15.53 8.76
CA LYS A 196 7.66 -14.78 7.93
C LYS A 196 7.76 -13.30 8.31
N ALA A 197 6.65 -12.67 8.69
CA ALA A 197 6.63 -11.28 9.17
C ALA A 197 7.14 -11.21 10.63
N HIS A 198 6.79 -12.21 11.44
CA HIS A 198 7.33 -12.44 12.77
C HIS A 198 8.84 -12.61 12.72
N PHE A 199 9.40 -13.41 11.82
CA PHE A 199 10.85 -13.51 11.69
C PHE A 199 11.48 -12.17 11.33
N LYS A 200 10.88 -11.36 10.44
CA LYS A 200 11.42 -10.02 10.11
C LYS A 200 11.33 -9.03 11.28
N ASN A 201 10.22 -9.00 12.01
CA ASN A 201 10.03 -8.09 13.15
C ASN A 201 10.74 -8.58 14.43
N LEU A 202 10.81 -9.89 14.63
CA LEU A 202 11.55 -10.51 15.72
C LEU A 202 13.05 -10.43 15.47
N PHE A 203 13.54 -10.50 14.22
CA PHE A 203 14.92 -10.11 13.91
C PHE A 203 15.19 -8.63 14.17
N LYS A 204 14.19 -7.77 13.90
CA LYS A 204 14.31 -6.34 14.21
C LYS A 204 14.34 -6.09 15.73
N SER A 205 13.55 -6.83 16.51
CA SER A 205 13.47 -6.73 17.97
C SER A 205 14.59 -7.48 18.72
N MET A 206 15.13 -8.56 18.14
CA MET A 206 16.22 -9.38 18.70
C MET A 206 17.60 -8.87 18.28
N ARG A 207 17.67 -7.78 17.52
CA ARG A 207 18.95 -7.19 17.12
C ARG A 207 19.79 -6.86 18.34
N THR A 208 19.24 -6.14 19.31
CA THR A 208 19.96 -5.72 20.51
C THR A 208 20.54 -6.89 21.31
N PRO A 209 19.75 -7.91 21.71
CA PRO A 209 20.31 -9.04 22.44
C PRO A 209 21.29 -9.86 21.60
N ALA A 210 21.06 -10.01 20.28
CA ALA A 210 22.00 -10.71 19.41
C ALA A 210 23.36 -10.01 19.33
N VAL A 211 23.37 -8.66 19.23
CA VAL A 211 24.62 -7.88 19.20
C VAL A 211 25.32 -7.92 20.55
N LEU A 212 24.59 -7.78 21.67
CA LEU A 212 25.17 -7.88 23.01
C LEU A 212 25.78 -9.27 23.26
N VAL A 213 25.07 -10.35 22.92
CA VAL A 213 25.60 -11.72 23.07
C VAL A 213 26.80 -11.96 22.18
N THR A 214 26.79 -11.46 20.93
CA THR A 214 27.96 -11.56 20.03
C THR A 214 29.17 -10.81 20.61
N PHE A 215 28.94 -9.60 21.13
CA PHE A 215 29.97 -8.81 21.80
C PHE A 215 30.54 -9.56 23.01
N MET A 216 29.69 -10.14 23.86
CA MET A 216 30.10 -10.94 25.03
C MET A 216 30.96 -12.14 24.65
N ILE A 217 30.64 -12.84 23.56
CA ILE A 217 31.43 -13.98 23.07
C ILE A 217 32.82 -13.52 22.62
N VAL A 218 32.89 -12.44 21.82
CA VAL A 218 34.17 -11.91 21.31
C VAL A 218 35.03 -11.38 22.45
N ASP A 219 34.44 -10.64 23.38
CA ASP A 219 35.09 -10.09 24.56
C ASP A 219 35.65 -11.20 25.47
N TYR A 220 34.87 -12.26 25.71
CA TYR A 220 35.31 -13.42 26.49
C TYR A 220 36.50 -14.16 25.83
N VAL A 221 36.47 -14.36 24.50
CA VAL A 221 37.59 -14.99 23.78
C VAL A 221 38.86 -14.14 23.87
N LEU A 222 38.75 -12.81 23.77
CA LEU A 222 39.88 -11.91 23.92
C LEU A 222 40.42 -11.91 25.36
N GLN A 223 39.54 -11.92 26.36
CA GLN A 223 39.92 -12.01 27.77
C GLN A 223 40.80 -13.24 28.03
N GLU A 224 40.36 -14.43 27.62
CA GLU A 224 41.11 -15.69 27.78
C GLU A 224 42.46 -15.66 27.04
N PHE A 225 42.51 -15.04 25.85
CA PHE A 225 43.76 -14.87 25.11
C PHE A 225 44.77 -13.97 25.85
N PHE A 226 44.32 -12.85 26.45
CA PHE A 226 45.19 -11.98 27.23
C PHE A 226 45.64 -12.60 28.56
N GLN A 227 44.77 -13.41 29.19
CA GLN A 227 45.15 -14.21 30.36
C GLN A 227 46.21 -15.25 30.01
N LEU A 228 46.11 -15.89 28.84
CA LEU A 228 47.12 -16.86 28.38
C LEU A 228 48.50 -16.22 28.15
N ILE A 229 48.55 -14.96 27.71
CA ILE A 229 49.81 -14.21 27.51
C ILE A 229 50.39 -13.72 28.84
N GLY A 230 49.61 -13.73 29.93
CA GLY A 230 50.00 -13.20 31.24
C GLY A 230 49.81 -11.67 31.37
N LEU A 231 48.95 -11.08 30.54
CA LEU A 231 48.60 -9.65 30.59
C LEU A 231 47.35 -9.44 31.45
N ASP A 232 47.45 -9.77 32.75
CA ASP A 232 46.31 -9.80 33.68
C ASP A 232 45.60 -8.45 33.81
N THR A 233 46.33 -7.34 33.74
CA THR A 233 45.75 -5.99 33.81
C THR A 233 44.83 -5.69 32.62
N ILE A 234 45.22 -6.13 31.42
CA ILE A 234 44.41 -5.96 30.21
C ILE A 234 43.22 -6.90 30.25
N ALA A 235 43.41 -8.15 30.68
CA ALA A 235 42.31 -9.10 30.88
C ALA A 235 41.25 -8.56 31.86
N GLY A 236 41.66 -7.85 32.92
CA GLY A 236 40.74 -7.19 33.85
C GLY A 236 39.83 -6.14 33.20
N LEU A 237 40.30 -5.46 32.15
CA LEU A 237 39.48 -4.49 31.40
C LEU A 237 38.39 -5.17 30.57
N PHE A 238 38.72 -6.29 29.91
CA PHE A 238 37.73 -7.11 29.20
C PHE A 238 36.69 -7.67 30.18
N SER A 239 37.12 -8.18 31.34
CA SER A 239 36.19 -8.65 32.38
C SER A 239 35.20 -7.57 32.86
N ALA A 240 35.68 -6.32 33.01
CA ALA A 240 34.81 -5.18 33.33
C ALA A 240 33.82 -4.87 32.18
N ALA A 241 34.28 -4.91 30.93
CA ALA A 241 33.43 -4.71 29.75
C ALA A 241 32.34 -5.79 29.63
N LEU A 242 32.69 -7.06 29.89
CA LEU A 242 31.75 -8.17 29.95
C LEU A 242 30.67 -7.94 31.01
N CYS A 243 31.05 -7.50 32.21
CA CYS A 243 30.12 -7.19 33.29
C CYS A 243 29.13 -6.07 32.88
N ILE A 244 29.63 -5.01 32.25
CA ILE A 244 28.79 -3.93 31.73
C ILE A 244 27.81 -4.45 30.67
N ALA A 245 28.26 -5.33 29.77
CA ALA A 245 27.39 -5.95 28.76
C ALA A 245 26.29 -6.83 29.37
N VAL A 246 26.61 -7.63 30.41
CA VAL A 246 25.63 -8.45 31.14
C VAL A 246 24.58 -7.57 31.80
N VAL A 247 25.02 -6.52 32.51
CA VAL A 247 24.11 -5.57 33.17
C VAL A 247 23.24 -4.86 32.14
N SER A 248 23.81 -4.44 31.01
CA SER A 248 23.06 -3.80 29.91
C SER A 248 22.01 -4.73 29.32
N LEU A 249 22.34 -6.01 29.11
CA LEU A 249 21.39 -7.02 28.64
C LEU A 249 20.28 -7.27 29.66
N GLY A 250 20.61 -7.31 30.95
CA GLY A 250 19.66 -7.45 32.05
C GLY A 250 18.69 -6.26 32.14
N ILE A 251 19.21 -5.04 32.05
CA ILE A 251 18.41 -3.80 32.00
C ILE A 251 17.51 -3.80 30.76
N TRP A 252 18.05 -4.16 29.60
CA TRP A 252 17.28 -4.25 28.36
C TRP A 252 16.12 -5.26 28.49
N ALA A 253 16.41 -6.48 28.96
CA ALA A 253 15.41 -7.52 29.18
C ALA A 253 14.35 -7.09 30.22
N TYR A 254 14.79 -6.45 31.31
CA TYR A 254 13.89 -5.92 32.33
C TYR A 254 13.00 -4.80 31.79
N SER A 255 13.54 -3.88 30.98
CA SER A 255 12.77 -2.79 30.38
C SER A 255 11.67 -3.29 29.45
N ARG A 256 11.93 -4.36 28.68
CA ARG A 256 10.96 -4.99 27.78
C ARG A 256 9.92 -5.83 28.53
N TYR A 257 10.32 -6.51 29.61
CA TYR A 257 9.42 -7.34 30.40
C TYR A 257 8.51 -6.52 31.31
N SER A 258 9.08 -5.58 32.07
CA SER A 258 8.37 -4.77 33.07
C SER A 258 7.72 -3.52 32.45
N GLY A 259 8.22 -3.07 31.30
CA GLY A 259 7.81 -1.80 30.69
C GLY A 259 8.29 -0.55 31.45
N ASN A 260 9.02 -0.74 32.56
CA ASN A 260 9.60 0.30 33.40
C ASN A 260 11.03 0.63 32.92
N LEU A 261 11.51 1.86 33.15
CA LEU A 261 12.83 2.33 32.65
C LEU A 261 13.00 2.26 31.11
N ARG A 262 11.93 2.55 30.34
CA ARG A 262 11.99 2.54 28.86
C ARG A 262 13.09 3.43 28.31
N ASP A 263 13.29 4.61 28.90
CA ASP A 263 14.34 5.55 28.47
C ASP A 263 15.73 4.91 28.54
N VAL A 264 16.00 4.12 29.59
CA VAL A 264 17.27 3.40 29.74
C VAL A 264 17.38 2.26 28.72
N GLY A 265 16.28 1.55 28.45
CA GLY A 265 16.22 0.53 27.39
C GLY A 265 16.54 1.11 26.00
N VAL A 266 16.01 2.29 25.69
CA VAL A 266 16.30 3.01 24.44
C VAL A 266 17.76 3.46 24.40
N MET A 267 18.34 3.95 25.51
CA MET A 267 19.77 4.27 25.57
C MET A 267 20.66 3.05 25.29
N VAL A 268 20.27 1.86 25.77
CA VAL A 268 20.98 0.61 25.46
C VAL A 268 20.84 0.27 23.97
N ASP A 269 19.64 0.38 23.39
CA ASP A 269 19.40 0.14 21.96
C ASP A 269 20.25 1.10 21.09
N ASP A 270 20.35 2.38 21.45
CA ASP A 270 21.17 3.39 20.78
C ASP A 270 22.67 3.08 20.89
N ALA A 271 23.15 2.76 22.09
CA ALA A 271 24.55 2.39 22.33
C ALA A 271 24.95 1.12 21.57
N VAL A 272 24.08 0.11 21.54
CA VAL A 272 24.29 -1.13 20.80
C VAL A 272 24.27 -0.88 19.30
N THR A 273 23.40 0.01 18.82
CA THR A 273 23.36 0.42 17.41
C THR A 273 24.66 1.13 17.02
N TRP A 274 25.14 2.05 17.86
CA TRP A 274 26.43 2.69 17.66
C TRP A 274 27.59 1.67 17.67
N ALA A 275 27.61 0.74 18.63
CA ALA A 275 28.63 -0.30 18.70
C ALA A 275 28.60 -1.22 17.47
N TRP A 276 27.40 -1.55 16.98
CA TRP A 276 27.22 -2.33 15.75
C TRP A 276 27.83 -1.64 14.54
N TYR A 277 27.55 -0.35 14.34
CA TYR A 277 28.08 0.38 13.19
C TYR A 277 29.59 0.55 13.25
N ASN A 278 30.17 0.79 14.44
CA ASN A 278 31.59 1.07 14.59
C ASN A 278 32.47 -0.19 14.66
N PHE A 279 32.02 -1.27 15.29
CA PHE A 279 32.88 -2.43 15.59
C PHE A 279 32.42 -3.71 14.90
N LEU A 280 31.12 -4.05 14.93
CA LEU A 280 30.66 -5.35 14.44
C LEU A 280 30.37 -5.36 12.93
N SER A 281 30.07 -4.22 12.30
CA SER A 281 29.76 -4.18 10.87
C SER A 281 30.93 -4.67 10.00
N SER A 282 32.17 -4.40 10.43
CA SER A 282 33.39 -4.88 9.79
C SER A 282 33.58 -6.39 9.96
N LEU A 283 33.25 -6.94 11.14
CA LEU A 283 33.44 -8.36 11.47
C LEU A 283 32.31 -9.25 10.91
N THR A 284 31.09 -8.69 10.78
CA THR A 284 29.88 -9.44 10.40
C THR A 284 29.66 -9.55 8.90
N GLN A 285 30.10 -8.57 8.09
CA GLN A 285 29.98 -8.71 6.63
C GLN A 285 30.78 -9.91 6.10
N GLU A 286 32.02 -10.12 6.54
CA GLU A 286 32.82 -11.27 6.10
C GLU A 286 32.30 -12.61 6.65
N SER A 287 31.86 -12.65 7.91
CA SER A 287 31.36 -13.89 8.53
C SER A 287 29.97 -14.27 8.02
N MET A 288 29.07 -13.31 7.73
CA MET A 288 27.78 -13.60 7.10
C MET A 288 27.93 -14.16 5.69
N HIS A 289 28.83 -13.61 4.85
CA HIS A 289 29.08 -14.16 3.51
C HIS A 289 29.55 -15.63 3.58
N ARG A 290 30.40 -15.97 4.56
CA ARG A 290 30.86 -17.35 4.79
C ARG A 290 29.76 -18.25 5.36
N ALA A 291 28.97 -17.77 6.32
CA ALA A 291 27.87 -18.55 6.92
C ALA A 291 26.75 -18.85 5.91
N VAL A 292 26.39 -17.88 5.05
CA VAL A 292 25.41 -18.07 3.97
C VAL A 292 25.92 -19.09 2.95
N ALA A 293 27.21 -19.06 2.60
CA ALA A 293 27.81 -20.05 1.70
C ALA A 293 27.80 -21.47 2.28
N ILE A 294 28.02 -21.63 3.60
CA ILE A 294 27.95 -22.92 4.29
C ILE A 294 26.49 -23.42 4.35
N GLY A 295 25.54 -22.54 4.67
CA GLY A 295 24.11 -22.88 4.70
C GLY A 295 23.58 -23.34 3.33
N HIS A 296 24.00 -22.69 2.24
CA HIS A 296 23.65 -23.08 0.87
C HIS A 296 24.21 -24.46 0.48
N ARG A 297 25.42 -24.80 0.95
CA ARG A 297 26.01 -26.14 0.73
C ARG A 297 25.31 -27.24 1.52
N LEU A 298 24.87 -26.96 2.76
CA LEU A 298 24.16 -27.93 3.60
C LEU A 298 22.75 -28.22 3.08
N THR A 299 22.05 -27.21 2.57
CA THR A 299 20.71 -27.39 1.96
C THR A 299 20.76 -28.15 0.64
N GLN A 300 21.77 -27.89 -0.22
CA GLN A 300 21.97 -28.67 -1.44
C GLN A 300 22.28 -30.15 -1.15
N ASN A 301 23.14 -30.43 -0.17
CA ASN A 301 23.46 -31.80 0.24
C ASN A 301 22.27 -32.53 0.90
N GLY A 302 21.45 -31.83 1.68
CA GLY A 302 20.22 -32.39 2.27
C GLY A 302 19.17 -32.77 1.22
N THR A 303 18.99 -31.95 0.17
CA THR A 303 18.06 -32.25 -0.92
C THR A 303 18.53 -33.40 -1.83
N ALA A 304 19.85 -33.59 -1.97
CA ALA A 304 20.41 -34.70 -2.76
C ALA A 304 20.25 -36.06 -2.07
N LEU A 305 20.21 -36.10 -0.73
CA LEU A 305 20.00 -37.33 0.05
C LEU A 305 18.51 -37.75 0.13
N HIS A 306 17.56 -36.81 0.04
CA HIS A 306 16.12 -37.13 0.06
C HIS A 306 15.53 -37.45 -1.32
N GLY A 307 16.16 -37.00 -2.40
CA GLY A 307 15.78 -37.36 -3.78
C GLY A 307 16.17 -38.78 -4.21
N ARG A 308 17.09 -39.44 -3.50
CA ARG A 308 17.61 -40.78 -3.86
C ARG A 308 16.84 -41.94 -3.24
N HIS A 309 16.00 -41.68 -2.24
CA HIS A 309 15.21 -42.72 -1.53
C HIS A 309 13.73 -42.79 -1.95
N SER A 310 13.27 -41.86 -2.80
CA SER A 310 11.87 -41.78 -3.28
C SER A 310 11.69 -42.25 -4.73
N GLY A 311 12.75 -42.75 -5.37
CA GLY A 311 12.76 -43.22 -6.76
C GLY A 311 12.56 -44.72 -6.97
N ASP A 312 12.47 -45.51 -5.89
CA ASP A 312 12.60 -46.99 -5.97
C ASP A 312 11.33 -47.75 -5.58
N ARG A 313 10.14 -47.14 -5.72
CA ARG A 313 8.87 -47.72 -5.26
C ARG A 313 7.66 -47.56 -6.19
N LYS A 314 7.87 -47.28 -7.49
CA LYS A 314 6.77 -47.04 -8.44
C LYS A 314 6.64 -48.00 -9.63
N ASP A 315 7.46 -49.04 -9.77
CA ASP A 315 7.48 -49.89 -10.98
C ASP A 315 7.03 -51.36 -10.81
N ASN A 316 6.10 -51.69 -9.89
CA ASN A 316 5.67 -53.09 -9.76
C ASN A 316 4.16 -53.33 -9.56
N LYS A 317 3.32 -52.57 -10.27
CA LYS A 317 1.86 -52.78 -10.26
C LYS A 317 1.23 -52.59 -11.65
N LYS A 318 1.64 -53.44 -12.60
CA LYS A 318 0.97 -53.66 -13.91
C LYS A 318 1.53 -54.93 -14.57
N ASN A 319 0.98 -56.10 -14.22
CA ASN A 319 0.88 -57.34 -15.03
C ASN A 319 0.63 -58.57 -14.14
N SER A 320 -0.63 -58.81 -13.80
CA SER A 320 -1.30 -60.11 -13.61
C SER A 320 -2.79 -59.87 -13.53
#